data_AF-A0A7G8YVE0-F1
#
_entry.id   AF-A0A7G8YVE0-F1
#
_cell.length_a   1.000
_cell.length_b   1.000
_cell.length_c   1.000
_cell.angle_alpha   90.00
_cell.angle_beta   90.00
_cell.angle_gamma   90.00
#
_symmetry.space_group_name_H-M   'P 1'
#
loop_
_entity.id
_entity.type
_entity.pdbx_description
1 polymer ?
#
loop_
_entity_poly.entity_id
_entity_poly.type
_entity_poly.pdbx_seq_one_letter_code
_entity_poly.pdbx_strand_id
1 'polypeptide(L)'
;MQGCAYTSLAALYDRVPGWPIGFGDADKAAELLKQALQHNPDGLDSLYFWGDHLYRQGRYGEAQVALLKALQAPPRPGREVADQGRRAEIQALLAEVGKKIR
;
A
#
# COMPACT_ATOMS: atom_id res chain seq x y z
N MET A 1 -13.06 7.31 -19.46
CA MET A 1 -13.96 7.08 -18.30
C MET A 1 -13.79 5.70 -17.63
N GLN A 2 -12.67 4.97 -17.77
CA GLN A 2 -12.46 3.65 -17.12
C GLN A 2 -11.61 3.68 -15.84
N GLY A 3 -10.98 4.80 -15.50
CA GLY A 3 -10.10 4.91 -14.32
C GLY A 3 -10.81 4.97 -12.97
N CYS A 4 -12.10 5.34 -12.95
CA CYS A 4 -12.89 5.48 -11.74
C CYS A 4 -13.33 4.13 -11.13
N ALA A 5 -13.42 3.07 -11.94
CA ALA A 5 -13.83 1.75 -11.48
C ALA A 5 -12.78 1.10 -10.56
N TYR A 6 -11.50 1.28 -10.87
CA TYR A 6 -10.40 0.69 -10.09
C TYR A 6 -10.14 1.43 -8.78
N THR A 7 -10.33 2.76 -8.73
CA THR A 7 -10.23 3.53 -7.48
C THR A 7 -11.34 3.21 -6.50
N SER A 8 -12.56 2.98 -6.99
CA SER A 8 -13.68 2.53 -6.15
C SER A 8 -13.48 1.09 -5.67
N LEU A 9 -12.93 0.20 -6.50
CA LEU A 9 -12.65 -1.19 -6.12
C LEU A 9 -11.52 -1.26 -5.07
N ALA A 10 -10.46 -0.48 -5.21
CA ALA A 10 -9.37 -0.41 -4.23
C ALA A 10 -9.84 0.15 -2.88
N ALA A 11 -10.68 1.21 -2.87
CA ALA A 11 -11.28 1.74 -1.66
C ALA A 11 -12.24 0.74 -0.98
N LEU A 12 -12.85 -0.17 -1.76
CA LEU A 12 -13.71 -1.22 -1.25
C LEU A 12 -12.90 -2.31 -0.54
N TYR A 13 -11.80 -2.79 -1.13
CA TYR A 13 -10.96 -3.83 -0.50
C TYR A 13 -10.18 -3.34 0.72
N ASP A 14 -9.82 -2.05 0.78
CA ASP A 14 -8.97 -1.47 1.82
C ASP A 14 -9.74 -1.09 3.11
N ARG A 15 -11.08 -0.94 3.04
CA ARG A 15 -11.92 -0.50 4.17
C ARG A 15 -12.76 -1.60 4.84
N VAL A 16 -12.74 -2.85 4.38
CA VAL A 16 -13.48 -3.96 5.03
C VAL A 16 -12.51 -4.82 5.84
N PRO A 17 -12.82 -5.15 7.11
CA PRO A 17 -12.05 -6.14 7.85
C PRO A 17 -12.07 -7.49 7.12
N GLY A 18 -10.97 -8.24 7.16
CA GLY A 18 -10.97 -9.66 6.76
C GLY A 18 -11.99 -10.48 7.57
N TRP A 19 -12.30 -11.69 7.08
CA TRP A 19 -13.29 -12.66 7.60
C TRP A 19 -13.53 -12.61 9.14
N PRO A 20 -14.80 -12.72 9.63
CA PRO A 20 -15.98 -13.24 8.92
C PRO A 20 -16.89 -12.22 8.24
N ILE A 21 -16.47 -10.94 8.12
CA ILE A 21 -17.31 -9.89 7.53
C ILE A 21 -16.70 -9.28 6.24
N GLY A 22 -15.51 -9.68 5.78
CA GLY A 22 -14.93 -9.20 4.50
C GLY A 22 -13.94 -10.14 3.79
N PHE A 23 -13.55 -9.76 2.56
CA PHE A 23 -12.94 -10.59 1.51
C PHE A 23 -11.40 -10.70 1.55
N GLY A 24 -10.78 -10.58 2.71
CA GLY A 24 -9.31 -10.57 2.84
C GLY A 24 -8.70 -11.96 2.66
N ASP A 25 -8.17 -12.25 1.47
CA ASP A 25 -7.23 -13.35 1.23
C ASP A 25 -5.82 -12.76 1.15
N ALA A 26 -5.03 -12.95 2.20
CA ALA A 26 -3.69 -12.39 2.30
C ALA A 26 -2.74 -12.94 1.22
N ASP A 27 -2.89 -14.21 0.84
CA ASP A 27 -2.04 -14.84 -0.16
C ASP A 27 -2.36 -14.31 -1.55
N LYS A 28 -3.65 -14.16 -1.87
CA LYS A 28 -4.09 -13.54 -3.12
C LYS A 28 -3.73 -12.06 -3.19
N ALA A 29 -3.81 -11.33 -2.07
CA ALA A 29 -3.36 -9.95 -2.00
C ALA A 29 -1.84 -9.86 -2.27
N ALA A 30 -1.05 -10.76 -1.70
CA ALA A 30 0.38 -10.81 -1.94
C ALA A 30 0.71 -11.09 -3.41
N GLU A 31 -0.01 -12.00 -4.07
CA GLU A 31 0.17 -12.30 -5.50
C GLU A 31 -0.09 -11.07 -6.38
N LEU A 32 -1.24 -10.40 -6.17
CA LEU A 32 -1.62 -9.20 -6.94
C LEU A 32 -0.65 -8.03 -6.69
N LEU A 33 -0.21 -7.84 -5.44
CA LEU A 33 0.76 -6.80 -5.11
C LEU A 33 2.13 -7.07 -5.73
N LYS A 34 2.58 -8.34 -5.77
CA LYS A 34 3.80 -8.72 -6.47
C LYS A 34 3.71 -8.43 -7.97
N GLN A 35 2.58 -8.74 -8.61
CA GLN A 35 2.34 -8.38 -10.02
C GLN A 35 2.36 -6.85 -10.22
N ALA A 36 1.71 -6.09 -9.33
CA ALA A 36 1.73 -4.64 -9.40
C ALA A 36 3.16 -4.06 -9.27
N LEU A 37 4.00 -4.67 -8.43
CA LEU A 37 5.41 -4.31 -8.29
C LEU A 37 6.27 -4.73 -9.49
N GLN A 38 5.93 -5.83 -10.17
CA GLN A 38 6.62 -6.21 -11.42
C GLN A 38 6.39 -5.16 -12.52
N HIS A 39 5.17 -4.62 -12.62
CA HIS A 39 4.85 -3.58 -13.60
C HIS A 39 5.34 -2.19 -13.19
N ASN A 40 5.32 -1.87 -11.89
CA ASN A 40 5.74 -0.59 -11.37
C ASN A 40 6.52 -0.74 -10.05
N PRO A 41 7.81 -1.12 -10.11
CA PRO A 41 8.62 -1.45 -8.94
C PRO A 41 8.93 -0.25 -8.04
N ASP A 42 8.80 0.96 -8.58
CA ASP A 42 9.07 2.23 -7.90
C ASP A 42 7.79 3.08 -7.74
N GLY A 43 6.63 2.44 -7.92
CA GLY A 43 5.34 3.09 -7.81
C GLY A 43 4.97 3.39 -6.36
N LEU A 44 4.63 4.66 -6.09
CA LEU A 44 4.21 5.13 -4.76
C LEU A 44 3.09 4.27 -4.16
N ASP A 45 2.02 4.03 -4.92
CA ASP A 45 0.86 3.25 -4.46
C ASP A 45 1.19 1.76 -4.29
N SER A 46 1.87 1.15 -5.28
CA SER A 46 2.24 -0.27 -5.23
C SER A 46 3.12 -0.59 -4.02
N LEU A 47 4.11 0.27 -3.74
CA LEU A 47 5.01 0.11 -2.61
C LEU A 47 4.33 0.40 -1.28
N TYR A 48 3.40 1.36 -1.21
CA TYR A 48 2.59 1.58 -0.01
C TYR A 48 1.75 0.35 0.32
N PHE A 49 0.97 -0.15 -0.63
CA PHE A 49 0.09 -1.30 -0.39
C PHE A 49 0.88 -2.57 -0.07
N TRP A 50 2.06 -2.74 -0.65
CA TRP A 50 2.97 -3.81 -0.27
C TRP A 50 3.49 -3.66 1.17
N GLY A 51 3.90 -2.46 1.56
CA GLY A 51 4.33 -2.16 2.92
C GLY A 51 3.22 -2.37 3.96
N ASP A 52 2.02 -1.92 3.67
CA ASP A 52 0.81 -2.09 4.50
C ASP A 52 0.40 -3.57 4.62
N HIS A 53 0.45 -4.32 3.52
CA HIS A 53 0.27 -5.78 3.54
C HIS A 53 1.30 -6.44 4.47
N LEU A 54 2.60 -6.13 4.32
CA LEU A 54 3.66 -6.68 5.17
C LEU A 54 3.47 -6.30 6.65
N TYR A 55 3.05 -5.07 6.94
CA TYR A 55 2.72 -4.63 8.30
C TYR A 55 1.61 -5.49 8.92
N ARG A 56 0.52 -5.73 8.18
CA ARG A 56 -0.59 -6.58 8.63
C ARG A 56 -0.19 -8.04 8.84
N GLN A 57 0.83 -8.52 8.13
CA GLN A 57 1.42 -9.85 8.33
C GLN A 57 2.46 -9.89 9.47
N GLY A 58 2.66 -8.80 10.21
CA GLY A 58 3.66 -8.71 11.28
C GLY A 58 5.11 -8.63 10.78
N ARG A 59 5.33 -8.49 9.47
CA ARG A 59 6.65 -8.42 8.83
C ARG A 59 7.16 -6.98 8.84
N TYR A 60 7.30 -6.42 10.04
CA TYR A 60 7.51 -4.98 10.23
C TYR A 60 8.80 -4.45 9.58
N GLY A 61 9.91 -5.19 9.65
CA GLY A 61 11.17 -4.78 9.02
C GLY A 61 11.05 -4.66 7.50
N GLU A 62 10.39 -5.62 6.85
CA GLU A 62 10.17 -5.58 5.40
C GLU A 62 9.16 -4.48 5.03
N ALA A 63 8.13 -4.29 5.86
CA ALA A 63 7.19 -3.18 5.70
C ALA A 63 7.91 -1.83 5.71
N GLN A 64 8.83 -1.63 6.65
CA GLN A 64 9.64 -0.41 6.74
C GLN A 64 10.42 -0.16 5.45
N VAL A 65 11.10 -1.19 4.93
CA VAL A 65 11.89 -1.09 3.69
C VAL A 65 11.00 -0.69 2.50
N ALA A 66 9.85 -1.35 2.34
CA ALA A 66 8.92 -1.03 1.26
C ALA A 66 8.38 0.40 1.34
N LEU A 67 7.99 0.86 2.54
CA LEU A 67 7.44 2.19 2.78
C LEU A 67 8.49 3.30 2.58
N LEU A 68 9.73 3.08 3.03
CA LEU A 68 10.83 4.02 2.75
C LEU A 68 11.16 4.10 1.26
N LYS A 69 11.04 2.99 0.53
CA LYS A 69 11.16 2.99 -0.93
C LYS A 69 10.01 3.78 -1.57
N ALA A 70 8.78 3.63 -1.05
CA ALA A 70 7.62 4.37 -1.55
C ALA A 70 7.82 5.89 -1.45
N LEU A 71 8.42 6.39 -0.37
CA LEU A 71 8.73 7.82 -0.23
C LEU A 71 9.74 8.34 -1.25
N GLN A 72 10.54 7.48 -1.87
CA GLN A 72 11.48 7.84 -2.93
C GLN A 72 10.86 7.76 -4.32
N ALA A 73 9.61 7.30 -4.45
CA ALA A 73 8.92 7.21 -5.73
C ALA A 73 8.88 8.59 -6.44
N PRO A 74 9.06 8.63 -7.77
CA PRO A 74 9.01 9.87 -8.52
C PRO A 74 7.61 10.50 -8.46
N PRO A 75 7.51 11.84 -8.45
CA PRO A 75 6.21 12.52 -8.57
C PRO A 75 5.49 12.13 -9.85
N ARG A 76 4.16 12.01 -9.80
CA ARG A 76 3.33 11.75 -10.98
C ARG A 76 2.63 13.05 -11.40
N PRO A 77 2.99 13.65 -12.55
CA PRO A 77 2.37 14.89 -13.01
C PRO A 77 0.85 14.76 -13.13
N GLY A 78 0.11 15.73 -12.58
CA GLY A 78 -1.36 15.74 -12.54
C GLY A 78 -1.98 14.88 -11.42
N ARG A 79 -1.15 14.30 -10.52
CA ARG A 79 -1.58 13.49 -9.36
C ARG A 79 -0.97 13.99 -8.05
N GLU A 80 -0.46 15.22 -8.01
CA GLU A 80 0.34 15.76 -6.92
C GLU A 80 -0.41 15.73 -5.58
N VAL A 81 -1.69 16.11 -5.57
CA VAL A 81 -2.54 16.10 -4.36
C VAL A 81 -2.72 14.66 -3.84
N ALA A 82 -2.95 13.70 -4.74
CA ALA A 82 -3.07 12.29 -4.37
C ALA A 82 -1.74 11.73 -3.84
N ASP A 83 -0.62 12.11 -4.47
CA ASP A 83 0.71 11.70 -4.04
C ASP A 83 1.06 12.28 -2.66
N GLN A 84 0.67 13.52 -2.38
CA GLN A 84 0.82 14.12 -1.04
C GLN A 84 0.02 13.36 0.02
N GLY A 85 -1.25 13.05 -0.26
CA GLY A 85 -2.09 12.24 0.62
C GLY A 85 -1.46 10.88 0.91
N ARG A 86 -1.03 10.18 -0.14
CA ARG A 86 -0.37 8.88 -0.01
C ARG A 86 0.93 8.95 0.78
N ARG A 87 1.74 9.99 0.58
CA ARG A 87 2.97 10.21 1.36
C ARG A 87 2.67 10.45 2.84
N ALA A 88 1.59 11.16 3.17
CA ALA A 88 1.16 11.33 4.55
C ALA A 88 0.73 10.00 5.19
N GLU A 89 0.00 9.16 4.47
CA GLU A 89 -0.37 7.80 4.91
C GLU A 89 0.85 6.91 5.12
N ILE A 90 1.83 6.96 4.21
CA ILE A 90 3.10 6.24 4.36
C ILE A 90 3.83 6.66 5.64
N GLN A 91 3.90 7.97 5.93
CA GLN A 91 4.55 8.48 7.14
C GLN A 91 3.82 8.03 8.41
N ALA A 92 2.49 8.06 8.41
CA ALA A 92 1.68 7.55 9.52
C ALA A 92 1.93 6.05 9.76
N LEU A 93 1.96 5.24 8.70
CA LEU A 93 2.22 3.81 8.81
C LEU A 93 3.65 3.51 9.25
N LEU A 94 4.65 4.27 8.78
CA LEU A 94 6.03 4.16 9.25
C LEU A 94 6.16 4.45 10.76
N ALA A 95 5.39 5.40 11.29
CA ALA A 95 5.36 5.65 12.72
C ALA A 95 4.82 4.43 13.49
N GLU A 96 3.77 3.77 12.99
CA GLU A 96 3.24 2.54 13.58
C GLU A 96 4.22 1.36 13.46
N VAL A 97 4.87 1.19 12.31
CA VAL A 97 5.94 0.21 12.11
C VAL A 97 7.08 0.42 13.12
N GLY A 98 7.51 1.66 13.32
CA GLY A 98 8.55 2.01 14.28
C GLY A 98 8.20 1.65 15.73
N LYS A 99 6.91 1.71 16.11
CA LYS A 99 6.44 1.24 17.44
C LYS A 99 6.49 -0.27 17.58
N LYS A 100 6.41 -1.03 16.48
CA LYS A 100 6.36 -2.50 16.48
C LYS A 100 7.74 -3.18 16.41
N ILE A 101 8.74 -2.49 15.87
CA ILE A 101 10.13 -2.98 15.78
C ILE A 101 10.92 -2.74 17.08
N ARG A 102 10.41 -1.85 17.94
CA ARG A 102 11.10 -1.38 19.14
C ARG A 102 11.07 -2.36 20.30
#